data_AF-A0A9D7PN60-F1
#
_entry.id   AF-A0A9D7PN60-F1
#
_cell.length_a   1.000
_cell.length_b   1.000
_cell.length_c   1.000
_cell.angle_alpha   90.00
_cell.angle_beta   90.00
_cell.angle_gamma   90.00
#
_symmetry.space_group_name_H-M   'P 1'
#
loop_
_entity.id
_entity.type
_entity.pdbx_description
1 polymer ?
#
loop_
_entity_poly.entity_id
_entity_poly.type
_entity_poly.pdbx_seq_one_letter_code
_entity_poly.pdbx_strand_id
1 'polypeptide(L)'
;MVAYNDGTGNISVMNALRMMCQLNKAYVDQNIQFYIKELKTLQNTAIAETPRSSGGTLQMSLNKDPKAVNIFITQKILDGVAGYYIGPAASSNDFIVIQSDYIADVRVAPHEMGHYLSLPHTFHGWDADAWDPAKNGNPVGKFAPDGITINEFADSSNCGPKNVGDGFCDTPADYNFGSNTCSYTPLAKDPNGILVHPQTNNFMNYFFGCSEYIFTSNQKDAVLASYNSSGRRDIRGTSPPTVTTITSQATLRTPANGSPTVSADTVTLDWDDVPGATSYLVQYDVVSTFELFVQSIVTKESKLKIEKLTQNRTYHWRVIPFNEYSTCFLDPQRFTFKAGALTAVPDIPEVKSFAVYPNPAFNDDKVHIQLESKTSFNGTINVYDIRGRQLIYQFKDKFLSGLTAKELYMDVLKPGVYAVVLSSGQGQVTRKLVVL
;
A
#
# COMPACT_ATOMS: atom_id res chain seq x y z
N MET A 1 -8.34 -3.31 -1.93
CA MET A 1 -7.43 -3.89 -0.92
C MET A 1 -8.20 -4.07 0.37
N VAL A 2 -8.19 -5.25 0.95
CA VAL A 2 -9.01 -5.58 2.12
C VAL A 2 -8.15 -5.78 3.35
N ALA A 3 -8.35 -4.90 4.33
CA ALA A 3 -7.77 -4.95 5.66
C ALA A 3 -8.76 -5.56 6.66
N TYR A 4 -8.27 -5.90 7.84
CA TYR A 4 -9.11 -6.32 8.97
C TYR A 4 -9.99 -5.18 9.49
N ASN A 5 -11.04 -5.52 10.23
CA ASN A 5 -11.96 -4.53 10.83
C ASN A 5 -11.27 -3.57 11.81
N ASP A 6 -10.15 -3.98 12.41
CA ASP A 6 -9.34 -3.16 13.32
C ASP A 6 -8.32 -2.27 12.57
N GLY A 7 -8.30 -2.32 11.23
CA GLY A 7 -7.39 -1.57 10.37
C GLY A 7 -6.01 -2.20 10.19
N THR A 8 -5.77 -3.40 10.75
CA THR A 8 -4.54 -4.16 10.51
C THR A 8 -4.58 -4.90 9.16
N GLY A 9 -3.46 -5.47 8.73
CA GLY A 9 -3.39 -6.19 7.44
C GLY A 9 -3.40 -5.25 6.23
N ASN A 10 -2.66 -4.14 6.28
CA ASN A 10 -2.57 -3.25 5.12
C ASN A 10 -1.84 -3.94 3.97
N ILE A 11 -2.46 -3.97 2.80
CA ILE A 11 -1.87 -4.51 1.58
C ILE A 11 -1.03 -3.44 0.89
N SER A 12 0.14 -3.85 0.39
CA SER A 12 1.08 -2.97 -0.29
C SER A 12 0.49 -2.39 -1.57
N VAL A 13 0.29 -1.06 -1.59
CA VAL A 13 -0.08 -0.31 -2.81
C VAL A 13 0.96 -0.52 -3.91
N MET A 14 2.25 -0.59 -3.55
CA MET A 14 3.32 -0.86 -4.52
C MET A 14 3.12 -2.19 -5.24
N ASN A 15 2.66 -3.23 -4.51
CA ASN A 15 2.39 -4.52 -5.14
C ASN A 15 1.10 -4.49 -5.97
N ALA A 16 0.10 -3.68 -5.62
CA ALA A 16 -1.07 -3.46 -6.46
C ALA A 16 -0.70 -2.75 -7.79
N LEU A 17 0.23 -1.79 -7.75
CA LEU A 17 0.76 -1.16 -8.98
C LEU A 17 1.53 -2.19 -9.84
N ARG A 18 2.33 -3.07 -9.22
CA ARG A 18 3.01 -4.16 -9.94
C ARG A 18 2.02 -5.13 -10.58
N MET A 19 0.96 -5.52 -9.87
CA MET A 19 -0.11 -6.35 -10.40
C MET A 19 -0.71 -5.75 -11.67
N MET A 20 -1.07 -4.46 -11.63
CA MET A 20 -1.61 -3.75 -12.79
C MET A 20 -0.61 -3.65 -13.95
N CYS A 21 0.68 -3.47 -13.64
CA CYS A 21 1.73 -3.50 -14.65
C CYS A 21 1.83 -4.87 -15.35
N GLN A 22 1.81 -5.98 -14.59
CA GLN A 22 1.88 -7.33 -15.15
C GLN A 22 0.64 -7.69 -15.95
N LEU A 23 -0.53 -7.31 -15.44
CA LEU A 23 -1.79 -7.51 -16.14
C LEU A 23 -1.78 -6.85 -17.52
N ASN A 24 -1.32 -5.61 -17.61
CA ASN A 24 -1.19 -4.93 -18.90
C ASN A 24 -0.16 -5.58 -19.83
N LYS A 25 0.96 -6.07 -19.30
CA LYS A 25 1.95 -6.80 -20.11
C LYS A 25 1.39 -8.11 -20.66
N ALA A 26 0.59 -8.84 -19.89
CA ALA A 26 0.03 -10.13 -20.30
C ALA A 26 -1.05 -10.01 -21.40
N TYR A 27 -1.70 -8.85 -21.50
CA TYR A 27 -2.82 -8.61 -22.41
C TYR A 27 -2.51 -7.63 -23.56
N VAL A 28 -1.29 -7.07 -23.59
CA VAL A 28 -0.90 -6.06 -24.59
C VAL A 28 -0.98 -6.59 -26.02
N ASP A 29 -0.65 -7.86 -26.23
CA ASP A 29 -0.69 -8.50 -27.55
C ASP A 29 -2.11 -8.83 -28.04
N GLN A 30 -3.12 -8.62 -27.19
CA GLN A 30 -4.55 -8.67 -27.55
C GLN A 30 -5.15 -7.27 -27.76
N ASN A 31 -4.31 -6.23 -27.71
CA ASN A 31 -4.74 -4.83 -27.76
C ASN A 31 -5.74 -4.47 -26.63
N ILE A 32 -5.58 -5.11 -25.47
CA ILE A 32 -6.36 -4.84 -24.26
C ILE A 32 -5.48 -4.06 -23.28
N GLN A 33 -6.09 -3.05 -22.67
CA GLN A 33 -5.46 -2.20 -21.67
C GLN A 33 -6.38 -2.06 -20.46
N PHE A 34 -5.80 -2.29 -19.30
CA PHE A 34 -6.41 -2.04 -17.99
C PHE A 34 -5.90 -0.72 -17.41
N TYR A 35 -6.80 -0.02 -16.72
CA TYR A 35 -6.48 1.19 -15.97
C TYR A 35 -7.21 1.17 -14.62
N ILE A 36 -6.62 1.84 -13.64
CA ILE A 36 -7.14 1.97 -12.29
C ILE A 36 -8.22 3.04 -12.28
N LYS A 37 -9.46 2.63 -11.98
CA LYS A 37 -10.54 3.57 -11.67
C LYS A 37 -10.38 4.15 -10.26
N GLU A 38 -10.11 3.28 -9.29
CA GLU A 38 -9.84 3.64 -7.90
C GLU A 38 -8.99 2.58 -7.20
N LEU A 39 -8.18 3.01 -6.23
CA LEU A 39 -7.55 2.14 -5.24
C LEU A 39 -8.25 2.35 -3.91
N LYS A 40 -9.12 1.41 -3.55
CA LYS A 40 -9.91 1.48 -2.32
C LYS A 40 -9.37 0.53 -1.27
N THR A 41 -9.25 1.02 -0.04
CA THR A 41 -9.04 0.20 1.15
C THR A 41 -10.39 -0.04 1.82
N LEU A 42 -10.71 -1.31 2.06
CA LEU A 42 -11.91 -1.75 2.75
C LEU A 42 -11.51 -2.47 4.03
N GLN A 43 -12.13 -2.12 5.16
CA GLN A 43 -11.96 -2.84 6.43
C GLN A 43 -13.10 -3.84 6.56
N ASN A 44 -12.81 -5.13 6.32
CA ASN A 44 -13.79 -6.19 6.41
C ASN A 44 -13.12 -7.54 6.66
N THR A 45 -13.13 -8.02 7.91
CA THR A 45 -12.50 -9.31 8.28
C THR A 45 -13.09 -10.51 7.52
N ALA A 46 -14.39 -10.51 7.23
CA ALA A 46 -15.03 -11.61 6.51
C ALA A 46 -14.47 -11.75 5.08
N ILE A 47 -14.27 -10.62 4.39
CA ILE A 47 -13.61 -10.60 3.07
C ILE A 47 -12.11 -10.88 3.23
N ALA A 48 -11.45 -10.35 4.27
CA ALA A 48 -10.02 -10.47 4.46
C ALA A 48 -9.53 -11.91 4.63
N GLU A 49 -10.30 -12.76 5.33
CA GLU A 49 -9.90 -14.14 5.66
C GLU A 49 -10.73 -15.20 4.97
N THR A 50 -12.04 -14.96 4.81
CA THR A 50 -13.01 -15.96 4.36
C THR A 50 -13.83 -15.47 3.18
N PRO A 51 -13.21 -14.99 2.09
CA PRO A 51 -13.94 -14.34 1.00
C PRO A 51 -14.96 -15.26 0.31
N ARG A 52 -14.78 -16.60 0.38
CA ARG A 52 -15.74 -17.59 -0.14
C ARG A 52 -16.91 -17.90 0.77
N SER A 53 -16.88 -17.48 2.03
CA SER A 53 -18.04 -17.64 2.92
C SER A 53 -19.23 -16.84 2.37
N SER A 54 -20.46 -17.23 2.72
CA SER A 54 -21.66 -16.48 2.34
C SER A 54 -21.59 -15.01 2.78
N GLY A 55 -20.98 -14.75 3.95
CA GLY A 55 -20.74 -13.40 4.44
C GLY A 55 -19.69 -12.63 3.62
N GLY A 56 -18.54 -13.25 3.35
CA GLY A 56 -17.48 -12.65 2.53
C GLY A 56 -17.97 -12.33 1.11
N THR A 57 -18.64 -13.28 0.47
CA THR A 57 -19.20 -13.12 -0.87
C THR A 57 -20.23 -11.98 -0.91
N LEU A 58 -21.19 -11.96 0.02
CA LEU A 58 -22.19 -10.89 0.11
C LEU A 58 -21.53 -9.51 0.28
N GLN A 59 -20.54 -9.40 1.16
CA GLN A 59 -19.87 -8.13 1.42
C GLN A 59 -19.07 -7.64 0.21
N MET A 60 -18.44 -8.53 -0.57
CA MET A 60 -17.82 -8.17 -1.85
C MET A 60 -18.87 -7.70 -2.86
N SER A 61 -19.99 -8.41 -3.00
CA SER A 61 -21.08 -8.02 -3.92
C SER A 61 -21.68 -6.65 -3.56
N LEU A 62 -21.72 -6.28 -2.28
CA LEU A 62 -22.18 -4.96 -1.82
C LEU A 62 -21.16 -3.83 -2.03
N ASN A 63 -19.87 -4.17 -2.13
CA ASN A 63 -18.77 -3.19 -2.24
C ASN A 63 -18.17 -3.08 -3.64
N LYS A 64 -18.70 -3.83 -4.61
CA LYS A 64 -18.24 -3.80 -6.00
C LYS A 64 -18.76 -2.55 -6.74
N ASP A 65 -18.00 -2.10 -7.72
CA ASP A 65 -18.45 -1.12 -8.70
C ASP A 65 -19.03 -1.85 -9.92
N PRO A 66 -20.32 -1.65 -10.26
CA PRO A 66 -20.96 -2.37 -11.36
C PRO A 66 -20.49 -1.94 -12.76
N LYS A 67 -19.58 -0.97 -12.88
CA LYS A 67 -19.03 -0.47 -14.15
C LYS A 67 -17.51 -0.62 -14.22
N ALA A 68 -16.94 -1.55 -13.47
CA ALA A 68 -15.51 -1.81 -13.46
C ALA A 68 -15.23 -3.30 -13.20
N VAL A 69 -14.04 -3.76 -13.60
CA VAL A 69 -13.53 -5.06 -13.13
C VAL A 69 -13.13 -4.91 -11.66
N ASN A 70 -13.75 -5.68 -10.78
CA ASN A 70 -13.51 -5.60 -9.35
C ASN A 70 -12.48 -6.67 -8.96
N ILE A 71 -11.36 -6.24 -8.38
CA ILE A 71 -10.31 -7.12 -7.86
C ILE A 71 -10.20 -6.91 -6.35
N PHE A 72 -10.66 -7.88 -5.57
CA PHE A 72 -10.54 -7.90 -4.13
C PHE A 72 -9.24 -8.60 -3.74
N ILE A 73 -8.28 -7.82 -3.24
CA ILE A 73 -7.06 -8.37 -2.67
C ILE A 73 -7.29 -8.63 -1.18
N THR A 74 -7.18 -9.89 -0.76
CA THR A 74 -7.50 -10.35 0.61
C THR A 74 -6.24 -10.85 1.32
N GLN A 75 -6.27 -10.97 2.65
CA GLN A 75 -5.12 -11.47 3.42
C GLN A 75 -4.93 -12.96 3.22
N LYS A 76 -6.05 -13.70 3.21
CA LYS A 76 -6.05 -15.15 3.13
C LYS A 76 -7.26 -15.62 2.33
N ILE A 77 -7.10 -16.78 1.71
CA ILE A 77 -8.19 -17.59 1.18
C ILE A 77 -8.05 -18.96 1.86
N LEU A 78 -8.97 -19.32 2.77
CA LEU A 78 -8.81 -20.48 3.65
C LEU A 78 -8.58 -21.82 2.93
N ASP A 79 -9.00 -21.94 1.67
CA ASP A 79 -8.83 -23.16 0.88
C ASP A 79 -7.44 -23.27 0.23
N GLY A 80 -6.53 -22.32 0.48
CA GLY A 80 -5.13 -22.37 0.07
C GLY A 80 -4.85 -22.03 -1.39
N VAL A 81 -5.80 -21.41 -2.11
CA VAL A 81 -5.60 -20.96 -3.50
C VAL A 81 -4.97 -19.57 -3.57
N ALA A 82 -4.25 -19.28 -4.66
CA ALA A 82 -3.64 -17.97 -4.90
C ALA A 82 -4.66 -16.88 -5.29
N GLY A 83 -5.73 -17.28 -5.97
CA GLY A 83 -6.80 -16.41 -6.45
C GLY A 83 -7.99 -17.23 -6.93
N TYR A 84 -9.07 -16.54 -7.27
CA TYR A 84 -10.18 -17.09 -8.03
C TYR A 84 -11.04 -15.99 -8.66
N TYR A 85 -11.65 -16.30 -9.79
CA TYR A 85 -12.81 -15.59 -10.34
C TYR A 85 -14.12 -16.23 -9.86
N ILE A 86 -15.14 -15.40 -9.61
CA ILE A 86 -16.53 -15.85 -9.41
C ILE A 86 -17.45 -15.12 -10.39
N GLY A 87 -18.43 -15.83 -10.93
CA GLY A 87 -19.35 -15.35 -11.97
C GLY A 87 -20.79 -15.86 -11.77
N PRO A 88 -21.67 -15.75 -12.79
CA PRO A 88 -21.37 -15.42 -14.20
C PRO A 88 -21.17 -13.92 -14.47
N ALA A 89 -20.75 -13.58 -15.68
CA ALA A 89 -20.55 -12.22 -16.17
C ALA A 89 -21.76 -11.30 -15.90
N ALA A 90 -21.50 -10.06 -15.47
CA ALA A 90 -22.49 -9.06 -15.08
C ALA A 90 -23.42 -9.44 -13.91
N SER A 91 -23.16 -10.56 -13.21
CA SER A 91 -23.89 -10.93 -12.00
C SER A 91 -23.47 -10.08 -10.79
N SER A 92 -24.20 -10.21 -9.68
CA SER A 92 -23.80 -9.60 -8.40
C SER A 92 -22.44 -10.08 -7.91
N ASN A 93 -22.04 -11.29 -8.31
CA ASN A 93 -20.82 -11.94 -7.83
C ASN A 93 -19.69 -11.89 -8.86
N ASP A 94 -19.81 -11.09 -9.91
CA ASP A 94 -18.82 -10.97 -10.98
C ASP A 94 -17.61 -10.14 -10.54
N PHE A 95 -16.64 -10.80 -9.91
CA PHE A 95 -15.41 -10.19 -9.40
C PHE A 95 -14.28 -11.21 -9.26
N ILE A 96 -13.05 -10.70 -9.17
CA ILE A 96 -11.83 -11.47 -8.96
C ILE A 96 -11.37 -11.29 -7.52
N VAL A 97 -10.86 -12.37 -6.92
CA VAL A 97 -10.26 -12.37 -5.58
C VAL A 97 -8.83 -12.89 -5.70
N ILE A 98 -7.87 -12.18 -5.09
CA ILE A 98 -6.44 -12.54 -5.09
C ILE A 98 -5.92 -12.48 -3.66
N GLN A 99 -5.20 -13.49 -3.22
CA GLN A 99 -4.52 -13.46 -1.93
C GLN A 99 -3.28 -12.54 -2.00
N SER A 100 -3.06 -11.74 -0.95
CA SER A 100 -2.03 -10.71 -0.90
C SER A 100 -0.61 -11.21 -1.15
N ASP A 101 -0.31 -12.46 -0.79
CA ASP A 101 1.01 -13.07 -1.00
C ASP A 101 1.33 -13.28 -2.49
N TYR A 102 0.30 -13.40 -3.32
CA TYR A 102 0.40 -13.70 -4.74
C TYR A 102 0.10 -12.49 -5.64
N ILE A 103 -0.24 -11.34 -5.06
CA ILE A 103 -0.63 -10.14 -5.83
C ILE A 103 0.50 -9.66 -6.78
N ALA A 104 1.76 -9.89 -6.42
CA ALA A 104 2.92 -9.51 -7.23
C ALA A 104 3.39 -10.62 -8.17
N ASP A 105 2.76 -11.81 -8.10
CA ASP A 105 3.06 -12.92 -9.00
C ASP A 105 2.65 -12.57 -10.44
N VAL A 106 3.50 -12.93 -11.40
CA VAL A 106 3.29 -12.57 -12.81
C VAL A 106 2.15 -13.35 -13.46
N ARG A 107 1.72 -14.48 -12.89
CA ARG A 107 0.70 -15.37 -13.46
C ARG A 107 -0.67 -15.15 -12.84
N VAL A 108 -0.75 -14.96 -11.52
CA VAL A 108 -2.03 -15.06 -10.79
C VAL A 108 -3.07 -14.05 -11.26
N ALA A 109 -2.75 -12.75 -11.30
CA ALA A 109 -3.72 -11.76 -11.77
C ALA A 109 -4.11 -11.94 -13.26
N PRO A 110 -3.18 -12.18 -14.20
CA PRO A 110 -3.54 -12.54 -15.57
C PRO A 110 -4.38 -13.81 -15.70
N HIS A 111 -4.10 -14.86 -14.92
CA HIS A 111 -4.86 -16.10 -14.91
C HIS A 111 -6.32 -15.88 -14.51
N GLU A 112 -6.55 -15.19 -13.38
CA GLU A 112 -7.91 -14.90 -12.92
C GLU A 112 -8.64 -13.94 -13.87
N MET A 113 -7.92 -13.02 -14.51
CA MET A 113 -8.49 -12.20 -15.57
C MET A 113 -8.88 -13.03 -16.80
N GLY A 114 -8.14 -14.10 -17.11
CA GLY A 114 -8.48 -15.05 -18.16
C GLY A 114 -9.84 -15.68 -17.90
N HIS A 115 -10.08 -16.17 -16.68
CA HIS A 115 -11.39 -16.68 -16.27
C HIS A 115 -12.49 -15.61 -16.33
N TYR A 116 -12.20 -14.39 -15.86
CA TYR A 116 -13.13 -13.27 -16.00
C TYR A 116 -13.48 -13.01 -17.48
N LEU A 117 -12.54 -13.21 -18.41
CA LEU A 117 -12.73 -13.12 -19.86
C LEU A 117 -13.05 -14.48 -20.50
N SER A 118 -13.63 -15.39 -19.72
CA SER A 118 -14.24 -16.65 -20.16
C SER A 118 -13.27 -17.73 -20.65
N LEU A 119 -11.98 -17.62 -20.35
CA LEU A 119 -11.04 -18.71 -20.59
C LEU A 119 -11.17 -19.80 -19.51
N PRO A 120 -11.33 -21.07 -19.87
CA PRO A 120 -11.15 -22.19 -18.95
C PRO A 120 -9.66 -22.45 -18.67
N HIS A 121 -9.38 -23.32 -17.69
CA HIS A 121 -8.04 -23.89 -17.55
C HIS A 121 -7.67 -24.73 -18.77
N THR A 122 -6.38 -24.80 -19.11
CA THR A 122 -5.88 -25.69 -20.19
C THR A 122 -6.19 -27.17 -19.94
N PHE A 123 -6.34 -27.54 -18.67
CA PHE A 123 -6.68 -28.87 -18.20
C PHE A 123 -8.17 -29.03 -17.88
N HIS A 124 -9.06 -28.31 -18.55
CA HIS A 124 -10.49 -28.37 -18.28
C HIS A 124 -11.02 -29.81 -18.19
N GLY A 125 -11.78 -30.08 -17.13
CA GLY A 125 -12.27 -31.41 -16.76
C GLY A 125 -11.37 -32.17 -15.77
N TRP A 126 -10.14 -31.72 -15.58
CA TRP A 126 -9.18 -32.20 -14.58
C TRP A 126 -9.00 -31.22 -13.40
N ASP A 127 -9.92 -30.26 -13.26
CA ASP A 127 -9.86 -29.19 -12.27
C ASP A 127 -9.86 -29.69 -10.82
N ALA A 128 -10.64 -30.74 -10.55
CA ALA A 128 -10.80 -31.30 -9.21
C ALA A 128 -9.79 -32.41 -8.88
N ASP A 129 -9.34 -33.14 -9.90
CA ASP A 129 -8.51 -34.33 -9.76
C ASP A 129 -7.42 -34.35 -10.83
N ALA A 130 -6.18 -34.03 -10.43
CA ALA A 130 -5.02 -34.11 -11.31
C ALA A 130 -4.69 -35.57 -11.70
N TRP A 131 -4.11 -35.75 -12.88
CA TRP A 131 -3.79 -37.08 -13.40
C TRP A 131 -2.91 -37.90 -12.46
N ASP A 132 -3.39 -39.10 -12.15
CA ASP A 132 -2.69 -40.14 -11.40
C ASP A 132 -2.81 -41.46 -12.18
N PRO A 133 -1.69 -42.10 -12.58
CA PRO A 133 -1.73 -43.34 -13.35
C PRO A 133 -2.48 -44.48 -12.64
N ALA A 134 -2.51 -44.50 -11.30
CA ALA A 134 -3.22 -45.52 -10.54
C ALA A 134 -4.74 -45.32 -10.56
N LYS A 135 -5.20 -44.07 -10.70
CA LYS A 135 -6.63 -43.72 -10.70
C LYS A 135 -7.21 -43.64 -12.11
N ASN A 136 -6.48 -43.01 -13.02
CA ASN A 136 -6.97 -42.64 -14.34
C ASN A 136 -6.42 -43.53 -15.46
N GLY A 137 -5.42 -44.36 -15.17
CA GLY A 137 -4.74 -45.20 -16.15
C GLY A 137 -3.71 -44.44 -16.98
N ASN A 138 -2.99 -45.21 -17.82
CA ASN A 138 -2.03 -44.69 -18.78
C ASN A 138 -1.89 -45.69 -19.96
N PRO A 139 -2.65 -45.57 -21.06
CA PRO A 139 -3.47 -44.43 -21.52
C PRO A 139 -4.59 -43.97 -20.57
N VAL A 140 -4.90 -42.68 -20.58
CA VAL A 140 -6.12 -42.17 -19.92
C VAL A 140 -7.39 -42.61 -20.67
N GLY A 141 -8.53 -42.61 -19.97
CA GLY A 141 -9.83 -42.89 -20.59
C GLY A 141 -10.32 -41.78 -21.53
N LYS A 142 -11.44 -42.02 -22.22
CA LYS A 142 -12.05 -41.06 -23.15
C LYS A 142 -12.47 -39.74 -22.47
N PHE A 143 -12.96 -39.82 -21.25
CA PHE A 143 -13.48 -38.67 -20.50
C PHE A 143 -12.51 -38.29 -19.37
N ALA A 144 -12.47 -36.99 -19.07
CA ALA A 144 -11.80 -36.44 -17.91
C ALA A 144 -12.53 -36.86 -16.60
N PRO A 145 -11.93 -36.65 -15.41
CA PRO A 145 -12.53 -37.00 -14.13
C PRO A 145 -13.91 -36.38 -13.86
N ASP A 146 -14.24 -35.25 -14.47
CA ASP A 146 -15.57 -34.64 -14.40
C ASP A 146 -16.69 -35.49 -15.04
N GLY A 147 -16.33 -36.54 -15.80
CA GLY A 147 -17.25 -37.46 -16.46
C GLY A 147 -17.96 -36.90 -17.69
N ILE A 148 -17.68 -35.66 -18.08
CA ILE A 148 -18.37 -34.94 -19.14
C ILE A 148 -17.39 -34.52 -20.23
N THR A 149 -16.29 -33.88 -19.86
CA THR A 149 -15.27 -33.37 -20.79
C THR A 149 -14.52 -34.52 -21.46
N ILE A 150 -14.38 -34.44 -22.77
CA ILE A 150 -13.61 -35.43 -23.56
C ILE A 150 -12.13 -35.05 -23.46
N ASN A 151 -11.27 -36.02 -23.18
CA ASN A 151 -9.83 -35.78 -23.19
C ASN A 151 -9.35 -35.45 -24.60
N GLU A 152 -8.69 -34.32 -24.75
CA GLU A 152 -8.00 -33.95 -25.99
C GLU A 152 -6.87 -34.93 -26.27
N PHE A 153 -6.70 -35.26 -27.54
CA PHE A 153 -5.63 -36.11 -28.05
C PHE A 153 -4.35 -35.31 -28.21
N ALA A 154 -3.20 -35.95 -28.00
CA ALA A 154 -1.90 -35.30 -28.06
C ALA A 154 -1.55 -34.81 -29.48
N ASP A 155 -2.20 -35.35 -30.52
CA ASP A 155 -2.07 -34.93 -31.91
C ASP A 155 -3.12 -33.90 -32.36
N SER A 156 -3.96 -33.43 -31.42
CA SER A 156 -5.07 -32.50 -31.62
C SER A 156 -6.10 -32.94 -32.67
N SER A 157 -6.13 -34.22 -33.07
CA SER A 157 -7.05 -34.71 -34.11
C SER A 157 -8.52 -34.71 -33.68
N ASN A 158 -8.80 -34.63 -32.38
CA ASN A 158 -10.15 -34.48 -31.83
C ASN A 158 -10.44 -33.08 -31.26
N CYS A 159 -9.53 -32.11 -31.42
CA CYS A 159 -9.70 -30.78 -30.82
C CYS A 159 -10.95 -30.05 -31.35
N GLY A 160 -11.51 -29.15 -30.54
CA GLY A 160 -12.56 -28.23 -30.97
C GLY A 160 -13.60 -27.92 -29.89
N PRO A 161 -14.56 -27.00 -30.17
CA PRO A 161 -15.47 -26.43 -29.17
C PRO A 161 -16.55 -27.41 -28.66
N LYS A 162 -16.50 -28.69 -29.06
CA LYS A 162 -17.49 -29.73 -28.71
C LYS A 162 -17.12 -30.44 -27.40
N ASN A 163 -16.82 -29.67 -26.35
CA ASN A 163 -16.57 -30.21 -25.01
C ASN A 163 -15.32 -31.14 -24.96
N VAL A 164 -14.27 -30.76 -25.68
CA VAL A 164 -12.98 -31.48 -25.71
C VAL A 164 -11.92 -30.58 -25.09
N GLY A 165 -11.27 -31.06 -24.02
CA GLY A 165 -10.29 -30.27 -23.27
C GLY A 165 -10.81 -28.88 -22.90
N ASP A 166 -9.96 -27.88 -23.07
CA ASP A 166 -10.28 -26.46 -22.84
C ASP A 166 -11.04 -25.80 -24.00
N GLY A 167 -11.33 -26.56 -25.07
CA GLY A 167 -12.08 -26.12 -26.25
C GLY A 167 -11.24 -25.39 -27.29
N PHE A 168 -9.92 -25.25 -27.12
CA PHE A 168 -9.03 -24.64 -28.10
C PHE A 168 -8.13 -25.69 -28.77
N CYS A 169 -7.84 -25.50 -30.05
CA CYS A 169 -7.03 -26.46 -30.83
C CYS A 169 -5.53 -26.11 -30.85
N ASP A 170 -5.16 -24.94 -30.34
CA ASP A 170 -3.77 -24.46 -30.29
C ASP A 170 -3.20 -24.49 -28.86
N THR A 171 -3.99 -24.97 -27.90
CA THR A 171 -3.58 -25.39 -26.56
C THR A 171 -3.42 -26.91 -26.59
N PRO A 172 -2.21 -27.45 -26.34
CA PRO A 172 -2.02 -28.89 -26.24
C PRO A 172 -2.73 -29.48 -25.03
N ALA A 173 -3.11 -30.76 -25.14
CA ALA A 173 -3.72 -31.52 -24.05
C ALA A 173 -2.94 -31.38 -22.73
N ASP A 174 -3.67 -31.14 -21.64
CA ASP A 174 -3.15 -30.99 -20.28
C ASP A 174 -4.09 -31.71 -19.31
N TYR A 175 -3.56 -32.58 -18.45
CA TYR A 175 -4.34 -33.33 -17.45
C TYR A 175 -4.00 -32.87 -16.03
N ASN A 176 -3.75 -31.57 -15.90
CA ASN A 176 -3.40 -30.86 -14.67
C ASN A 176 -2.03 -31.30 -14.13
N PHE A 177 -1.01 -31.12 -14.97
CA PHE A 177 0.38 -31.51 -14.66
C PHE A 177 1.20 -30.44 -13.91
N GLY A 178 0.52 -29.45 -13.32
CA GLY A 178 1.15 -28.24 -12.78
C GLY A 178 2.37 -28.50 -11.89
N SER A 179 3.40 -27.67 -12.04
CA SER A 179 4.66 -27.79 -11.31
C SER A 179 5.26 -26.43 -10.97
N ASN A 180 6.16 -26.36 -9.99
CA ASN A 180 6.78 -25.10 -9.57
C ASN A 180 8.04 -24.70 -10.37
N THR A 181 8.43 -25.49 -11.38
CA THR A 181 9.71 -25.37 -12.07
C THR A 181 9.57 -25.14 -13.58
N CYS A 182 8.38 -24.79 -14.06
CA CYS A 182 8.05 -24.63 -15.48
C CYS A 182 8.44 -25.83 -16.35
N SER A 183 8.42 -27.02 -15.76
CA SER A 183 8.92 -28.22 -16.40
C SER A 183 7.97 -29.37 -16.20
N TYR A 184 7.87 -30.22 -17.22
CA TYR A 184 7.12 -31.46 -17.19
C TYR A 184 7.95 -32.55 -17.86
N THR A 185 7.99 -33.73 -17.24
CA THR A 185 8.56 -34.93 -17.86
C THR A 185 7.41 -35.77 -18.41
N PRO A 186 7.29 -35.94 -19.73
CA PRO A 186 6.19 -36.68 -20.34
C PRO A 186 6.09 -38.12 -19.84
N LEU A 187 4.98 -38.44 -19.19
CA LEU A 187 4.67 -39.77 -18.69
C LEU A 187 3.24 -40.19 -19.03
N ALA A 188 2.31 -39.24 -19.06
CA ALA A 188 0.91 -39.50 -19.38
C ALA A 188 0.72 -39.70 -20.88
N LYS A 189 -0.12 -40.67 -21.24
CA LYS A 189 -0.58 -40.90 -22.59
C LYS A 189 -2.05 -40.55 -22.73
N ASP A 190 -2.38 -39.94 -23.86
CA ASP A 190 -3.75 -39.67 -24.28
C ASP A 190 -4.52 -40.99 -24.53
N PRO A 191 -5.84 -40.95 -24.82
CA PRO A 191 -6.63 -42.15 -25.09
C PRO A 191 -6.15 -43.04 -26.24
N ASN A 192 -5.34 -42.51 -27.16
CA ASN A 192 -4.75 -43.25 -28.28
C ASN A 192 -3.37 -43.82 -27.94
N GLY A 193 -2.86 -43.57 -26.74
CA GLY A 193 -1.55 -44.06 -26.28
C GLY A 193 -0.37 -43.18 -26.69
N ILE A 194 -0.63 -41.96 -27.17
CA ILE A 194 0.40 -40.99 -27.54
C ILE A 194 0.79 -40.17 -26.30
N LEU A 195 2.08 -39.93 -26.09
CA LEU A 195 2.57 -39.12 -24.98
C LEU A 195 2.06 -37.68 -25.08
N VAL A 196 1.58 -37.15 -23.96
CA VAL A 196 1.06 -35.79 -23.86
C VAL A 196 2.18 -34.81 -23.53
N HIS A 197 2.18 -33.66 -24.19
CA HIS A 197 3.14 -32.58 -24.00
C HIS A 197 2.39 -31.26 -23.76
N PRO A 198 2.07 -30.89 -22.51
CA PRO A 198 1.34 -29.68 -22.20
C PRO A 198 2.17 -28.43 -22.52
N GLN A 199 1.50 -27.33 -22.82
CA GLN A 199 2.15 -26.03 -22.93
C GLN A 199 2.41 -25.46 -21.53
N THR A 200 3.62 -25.67 -20.99
CA THR A 200 3.97 -25.29 -19.61
C THR A 200 3.97 -23.79 -19.34
N ASN A 201 4.12 -22.95 -20.37
CA ASN A 201 4.13 -21.50 -20.23
C ASN A 201 2.79 -20.83 -20.56
N ASN A 202 1.67 -21.55 -20.51
CA ASN A 202 0.36 -20.93 -20.72
C ASN A 202 -0.13 -20.24 -19.44
N PHE A 203 -0.73 -19.04 -19.55
CA PHE A 203 -1.29 -18.35 -18.38
C PHE A 203 -2.41 -19.15 -17.69
N MET A 204 -3.16 -19.99 -18.42
CA MET A 204 -4.33 -20.73 -17.93
C MET A 204 -4.01 -22.13 -17.37
N ASN A 205 -2.73 -22.46 -17.21
CA ASN A 205 -2.30 -23.72 -16.61
C ASN A 205 -1.82 -23.51 -15.14
N TYR A 206 -1.38 -24.59 -14.49
CA TYR A 206 -0.84 -24.58 -13.11
C TYR A 206 0.69 -24.74 -13.01
N PHE A 207 1.44 -24.44 -14.08
CA PHE A 207 2.89 -24.36 -14.03
C PHE A 207 3.35 -22.98 -13.54
N PHE A 208 4.27 -22.96 -12.58
CA PHE A 208 4.91 -21.78 -12.02
C PHE A 208 6.39 -21.75 -12.38
N GLY A 209 7.02 -20.58 -12.24
CA GLY A 209 8.47 -20.42 -12.44
C GLY A 209 8.93 -20.27 -13.89
N CYS A 210 8.01 -20.10 -14.85
CA CYS A 210 8.39 -19.80 -16.24
C CYS A 210 8.98 -18.39 -16.36
N SER A 211 9.94 -18.21 -17.28
CA SER A 211 10.52 -16.89 -17.59
C SER A 211 9.53 -15.96 -18.28
N GLU A 212 8.56 -16.54 -19.01
CA GLU A 212 7.52 -15.85 -19.74
C GLU A 212 6.28 -16.75 -19.77
N TYR A 213 5.10 -16.13 -19.81
CA TYR A 213 3.82 -16.81 -20.03
C TYR A 213 3.10 -16.19 -21.21
N ILE A 214 2.30 -17.01 -21.90
CA ILE A 214 1.57 -16.60 -23.10
C ILE A 214 0.13 -17.09 -23.08
N PHE A 215 -0.73 -16.39 -23.82
CA PHE A 215 -2.00 -16.92 -24.31
C PHE A 215 -1.81 -17.42 -25.74
N THR A 216 -2.50 -18.50 -26.12
CA THR A 216 -2.52 -18.97 -27.51
C THR A 216 -3.38 -18.05 -28.39
N SER A 217 -3.30 -18.19 -29.70
CA SER A 217 -4.06 -17.35 -30.63
C SER A 217 -5.57 -17.49 -30.43
N ASN A 218 -6.08 -18.71 -30.25
CA ASN A 218 -7.51 -18.92 -30.03
C ASN A 218 -7.96 -18.41 -28.65
N GLN A 219 -7.10 -18.51 -27.62
CA GLN A 219 -7.40 -17.91 -26.32
C GLN A 219 -7.51 -16.38 -26.44
N LYS A 220 -6.65 -15.72 -27.22
CA LYS A 220 -6.72 -14.27 -27.48
C LYS A 220 -8.01 -13.89 -28.20
N ASP A 221 -8.41 -14.66 -29.20
CA ASP A 221 -9.68 -14.46 -29.92
C ASP A 221 -10.88 -14.64 -28.99
N ALA A 222 -10.84 -15.64 -28.10
CA ALA A 222 -11.89 -15.89 -27.11
C ALA A 222 -11.99 -14.77 -26.06
N VAL A 223 -10.85 -14.23 -25.60
CA VAL A 223 -10.79 -13.06 -24.74
C VAL A 223 -11.48 -11.86 -25.41
N LEU A 224 -11.17 -11.59 -26.68
CA LEU A 224 -11.80 -10.50 -27.43
C LEU A 224 -13.30 -10.74 -27.66
N ALA A 225 -13.70 -11.98 -27.94
CA ALA A 225 -15.10 -12.37 -28.08
C ALA A 225 -15.86 -12.19 -26.76
N SER A 226 -15.27 -12.58 -25.63
CA SER A 226 -15.85 -12.38 -24.29
C SER A 226 -16.01 -10.90 -23.99
N TYR A 227 -14.95 -10.10 -24.21
CA TYR A 227 -15.01 -8.64 -24.05
C TYR A 227 -16.11 -7.99 -24.88
N ASN A 228 -16.38 -8.48 -26.11
CA ASN A 228 -17.43 -7.96 -26.98
C ASN A 228 -18.83 -8.55 -26.72
N SER A 229 -18.94 -9.62 -25.94
CA SER A 229 -20.20 -10.32 -25.64
C SER A 229 -21.20 -9.46 -24.86
N SER A 230 -22.50 -9.74 -24.91
CA SER A 230 -23.49 -8.97 -24.13
C SER A 230 -23.27 -9.00 -22.61
N GLY A 231 -22.55 -10.00 -22.10
CA GLY A 231 -22.24 -10.18 -20.68
C GLY A 231 -21.17 -9.24 -20.13
N ARG A 232 -20.35 -8.61 -21.00
CA ARG A 232 -19.28 -7.67 -20.61
C ARG A 232 -19.61 -6.21 -20.94
N ARG A 233 -20.90 -5.89 -21.16
CA ARG A 233 -21.35 -4.51 -21.49
C ARG A 233 -21.08 -3.51 -20.36
N ASP A 234 -21.00 -3.99 -19.13
CA ASP A 234 -20.72 -3.24 -17.90
C ASP A 234 -19.36 -2.56 -17.90
N ILE A 235 -18.36 -3.19 -18.54
CA ILE A 235 -17.00 -2.64 -18.68
C ILE A 235 -16.76 -1.95 -20.03
N ARG A 236 -17.69 -2.06 -20.98
CA ARG A 236 -17.64 -1.38 -22.28
C ARG A 236 -18.24 0.02 -22.20
N GLY A 237 -17.57 1.01 -22.78
CA GLY A 237 -18.07 2.40 -22.84
C GLY A 237 -17.42 3.35 -21.83
N THR A 238 -16.39 2.89 -21.12
CA THR A 238 -15.44 3.79 -20.48
C THR A 238 -14.35 4.14 -21.48
N SER A 239 -14.09 5.44 -21.68
CA SER A 239 -12.92 5.84 -22.47
C SER A 239 -11.68 5.72 -21.58
N PRO A 240 -10.55 5.20 -22.08
CA PRO A 240 -9.30 5.27 -21.35
C PRO A 240 -9.04 6.74 -20.99
N PRO A 241 -8.59 7.04 -19.77
CA PRO A 241 -8.23 8.39 -19.43
C PRO A 241 -7.11 8.86 -20.39
N THR A 242 -7.17 10.11 -20.86
CA THR A 242 -6.10 10.68 -21.69
C THR A 242 -4.90 10.95 -20.80
N VAL A 243 -4.04 9.95 -20.61
CA VAL A 243 -2.89 10.02 -19.71
C VAL A 243 -1.59 9.70 -20.45
N THR A 244 -0.53 10.38 -20.05
CA THR A 244 0.81 10.22 -20.62
C THR A 244 1.49 9.02 -19.95
N THR A 245 2.22 8.22 -20.73
CA THR A 245 3.05 7.15 -20.17
C THR A 245 4.21 7.75 -19.37
N ILE A 246 4.41 7.27 -18.15
CA ILE A 246 5.51 7.71 -17.28
C ILE A 246 6.75 6.89 -17.64
N THR A 247 7.84 7.57 -18.00
CA THR A 247 9.10 6.93 -18.44
C THR A 247 10.29 7.26 -17.56
N SER A 248 10.09 8.06 -16.50
CA SER A 248 11.14 8.51 -15.60
C SER A 248 10.77 8.27 -14.14
N GLN A 249 11.79 8.08 -13.31
CA GLN A 249 11.64 8.05 -11.85
C GLN A 249 11.55 9.48 -11.29
N ALA A 250 11.00 9.62 -10.08
CA ALA A 250 11.01 10.89 -9.37
C ALA A 250 12.43 11.31 -8.98
N THR A 251 12.76 12.59 -9.16
CA THR A 251 14.03 13.17 -8.71
C THR A 251 13.85 13.76 -7.32
N LEU A 252 14.50 13.17 -6.32
CA LEU A 252 14.33 13.57 -4.92
C LEU A 252 15.11 14.86 -4.61
N ARG A 253 14.50 15.78 -3.86
CA ARG A 253 15.07 17.10 -3.55
C ARG A 253 15.36 17.28 -2.06
N THR A 254 14.32 17.30 -1.24
CA THR A 254 14.44 17.62 0.19
C THR A 254 13.81 16.52 1.04
N PRO A 255 14.44 16.09 2.15
CA PRO A 255 15.79 16.46 2.59
C PRO A 255 16.87 16.00 1.60
N ALA A 256 17.97 16.76 1.53
CA ALA A 256 19.14 16.33 0.77
C ALA A 256 19.65 14.99 1.31
N ASN A 257 20.10 14.11 0.41
CA ASN A 257 20.49 12.75 0.78
C ASN A 257 21.57 12.73 1.88
N GLY A 258 21.29 12.00 2.96
CA GLY A 258 22.17 11.85 4.13
C GLY A 258 22.16 13.04 5.09
N SER A 259 21.40 14.10 4.81
CA SER A 259 21.40 15.32 5.63
C SER A 259 20.49 15.20 6.85
N PRO A 260 20.85 15.83 7.99
CA PRO A 260 19.95 15.93 9.14
C PRO A 260 18.81 16.92 8.88
N THR A 261 17.67 16.73 9.52
CA THR A 261 16.55 17.68 9.52
C THR A 261 16.63 18.61 10.73
N VAL A 262 16.12 19.84 10.59
CA VAL A 262 16.06 20.80 11.70
C VAL A 262 15.08 20.32 12.78
N SER A 263 13.92 19.81 12.35
CA SER A 263 12.89 19.31 13.24
C SER A 263 13.14 17.85 13.64
N ALA A 264 12.74 17.52 14.87
CA ALA A 264 12.95 16.22 15.49
C ALA A 264 11.84 15.20 15.20
N ASP A 265 10.64 15.69 14.90
CA ASP A 265 9.42 14.88 14.78
C ASP A 265 8.69 15.06 13.44
N THR A 266 9.12 16.02 12.62
CA THR A 266 8.46 16.41 11.38
C THR A 266 9.46 16.68 10.27
N VAL A 267 9.09 16.35 9.04
CA VAL A 267 9.87 16.71 7.84
C VAL A 267 8.95 16.80 6.63
N THR A 268 9.27 17.69 5.70
CA THR A 268 8.64 17.72 4.39
C THR A 268 9.55 17.03 3.39
N LEU A 269 9.04 15.94 2.81
CA LEU A 269 9.64 15.26 1.66
C LEU A 269 9.20 16.01 0.40
N ASP A 270 10.15 16.29 -0.50
CA ASP A 270 9.93 17.10 -1.70
C ASP A 270 10.72 16.52 -2.88
N TRP A 271 10.08 16.45 -4.04
CA TRP A 271 10.64 15.90 -5.28
C TRP A 271 10.13 16.68 -6.49
N ASP A 272 10.78 16.53 -7.64
CA ASP A 272 10.31 17.18 -8.87
C ASP A 272 9.01 16.55 -9.38
N ASP A 273 8.13 17.37 -9.97
CA ASP A 273 7.00 16.87 -10.73
C ASP A 273 7.47 15.95 -11.88
N VAL A 274 6.89 14.75 -11.96
CA VAL A 274 7.19 13.78 -13.01
C VAL A 274 6.16 13.91 -14.13
N PRO A 275 6.58 14.17 -15.39
CA PRO A 275 5.66 14.27 -16.52
C PRO A 275 4.75 13.04 -16.64
N GLY A 276 3.44 13.30 -16.69
CA GLY A 276 2.41 12.26 -16.79
C GLY A 276 1.96 11.66 -15.45
N ALA A 277 2.65 11.89 -14.34
CA ALA A 277 2.21 11.42 -13.03
C ALA A 277 0.99 12.21 -12.54
N THR A 278 -0.06 11.51 -12.14
CA THR A 278 -1.24 12.10 -11.48
C THR A 278 -1.26 11.81 -9.98
N SER A 279 -0.41 10.88 -9.54
CA SER A 279 -0.26 10.49 -8.14
C SER A 279 1.17 9.96 -7.87
N TYR A 280 1.54 9.98 -6.61
CA TYR A 280 2.83 9.49 -6.11
C TYR A 280 2.59 8.58 -4.92
N LEU A 281 3.18 7.39 -4.96
CA LEU A 281 3.32 6.53 -3.80
C LEU A 281 4.64 6.87 -3.11
N VAL A 282 4.54 7.49 -1.94
CA VAL A 282 5.69 7.83 -1.09
C VAL A 282 5.81 6.75 -0.03
N GLN A 283 7.01 6.17 0.07
CA GLN A 283 7.34 5.21 1.12
C GLN A 283 8.50 5.69 1.95
N TYR A 284 8.42 5.47 3.26
CA TYR A 284 9.55 5.68 4.17
C TYR A 284 9.62 4.59 5.23
N ASP A 285 10.85 4.24 5.63
CA ASP A 285 11.14 3.23 6.64
C ASP A 285 12.46 3.60 7.35
N VAL A 286 12.71 2.97 8.48
CA VAL A 286 13.95 3.06 9.28
C VAL A 286 15.00 2.04 8.83
N VAL A 287 14.65 1.17 7.87
CA VAL A 287 15.55 0.24 7.19
C VAL A 287 15.57 0.49 5.69
N SER A 288 16.73 0.32 5.06
CA SER A 288 16.92 0.56 3.63
C SER A 288 16.20 -0.43 2.72
N THR A 289 15.86 -1.62 3.24
CA THR A 289 15.14 -2.66 2.50
C THR A 289 13.65 -2.39 2.37
N PHE A 290 13.09 -1.49 3.19
CA PHE A 290 11.65 -1.25 3.30
C PHE A 290 10.87 -2.55 3.62
N GLU A 291 11.24 -3.23 4.71
CA GLU A 291 10.66 -4.52 5.11
C GLU A 291 10.10 -4.55 6.54
N LEU A 292 10.37 -3.53 7.38
CA LEU A 292 9.99 -3.58 8.81
C LEU A 292 8.81 -2.68 9.13
N PHE A 293 8.95 -1.38 8.92
CA PHE A 293 7.97 -0.38 9.37
C PHE A 293 7.58 0.56 8.23
N VAL A 294 7.48 0.02 7.02
CA VAL A 294 7.17 0.78 5.81
C VAL A 294 5.87 1.55 6.00
N GLN A 295 5.99 2.86 6.02
CA GLN A 295 4.86 3.75 5.87
C GLN A 295 4.66 4.00 4.38
N SER A 296 3.43 3.85 3.90
CA SER A 296 3.05 4.01 2.49
C SER A 296 1.92 5.01 2.37
N ILE A 297 2.16 6.10 1.66
CA ILE A 297 1.20 7.21 1.52
C ILE A 297 1.06 7.54 0.03
N VAL A 298 -0.18 7.64 -0.44
CA VAL A 298 -0.48 8.13 -1.79
C VAL A 298 -0.85 9.60 -1.71
N THR A 299 -0.24 10.42 -2.54
CA THR A 299 -0.52 11.86 -2.65
C THR A 299 -0.59 12.28 -4.12
N LYS A 300 -1.33 13.36 -4.39
CA LYS A 300 -1.37 14.00 -5.72
C LYS A 300 -0.33 15.12 -5.87
N GLU A 301 0.22 15.58 -4.76
CA GLU A 301 1.22 16.66 -4.72
C GLU A 301 2.64 16.06 -4.78
N SER A 302 3.59 16.80 -5.36
CA SER A 302 5.03 16.49 -5.39
C SER A 302 5.76 16.79 -4.07
N LYS A 303 5.00 16.89 -2.98
CA LYS A 303 5.51 17.10 -1.63
C LYS A 303 4.63 16.35 -0.63
N LEU A 304 5.23 15.97 0.49
CA LEU A 304 4.53 15.31 1.58
C LEU A 304 5.17 15.67 2.92
N LYS A 305 4.37 16.29 3.81
CA LYS A 305 4.74 16.45 5.20
C LYS A 305 4.49 15.15 5.96
N ILE A 306 5.52 14.61 6.59
CA ILE A 306 5.42 13.47 7.50
C ILE A 306 5.72 13.93 8.93
N GLU A 307 5.04 13.32 9.89
CA GLU A 307 5.06 13.71 11.30
C GLU A 307 5.26 12.48 12.19
N LYS A 308 5.40 12.69 13.50
CA LYS A 308 5.62 11.64 14.50
C LYS A 308 6.90 10.82 14.26
N LEU A 309 7.93 11.46 13.72
CA LEU A 309 9.25 10.86 13.59
C LEU A 309 9.89 10.66 14.96
N THR A 310 10.70 9.61 15.07
CA THR A 310 11.56 9.40 16.23
C THR A 310 12.82 10.26 16.05
N GLN A 311 13.08 11.15 17.01
CA GLN A 311 14.26 12.00 16.99
C GLN A 311 15.57 11.21 16.87
N ASN A 312 16.57 11.83 16.25
CA ASN A 312 17.91 11.27 16.08
C ASN A 312 17.96 9.91 15.36
N ARG A 313 16.89 9.55 14.63
CA ARG A 313 16.75 8.31 13.87
C ARG A 313 16.93 8.55 12.37
N THR A 314 17.60 7.63 11.69
CA THR A 314 17.75 7.66 10.24
C THR A 314 16.52 7.05 9.57
N TYR A 315 16.02 7.72 8.55
CA TYR A 315 14.93 7.28 7.70
C TYR A 315 15.40 7.19 6.25
N HIS A 316 14.90 6.17 5.56
CA HIS A 316 15.04 5.94 4.13
C HIS A 316 13.69 6.23 3.48
N TRP A 317 13.70 6.92 2.35
CA TRP A 317 12.46 7.23 1.64
C TRP A 317 12.64 7.14 0.13
N ARG A 318 11.54 6.85 -0.55
CA ARG A 318 11.45 6.71 -2.00
C ARG A 318 10.09 7.16 -2.50
N VAL A 319 10.04 7.56 -3.77
CA VAL A 319 8.83 8.04 -4.43
C VAL A 319 8.63 7.28 -5.73
N ILE A 320 7.44 6.73 -5.91
CA ILE A 320 7.03 6.01 -7.12
C ILE A 320 5.93 6.83 -7.79
N PRO A 321 6.22 7.51 -8.93
CA PRO A 321 5.20 8.20 -9.71
C PRO A 321 4.31 7.18 -10.42
N PHE A 322 3.01 7.43 -10.45
CA PHE A 322 2.07 6.64 -11.22
C PHE A 322 0.89 7.48 -11.69
N ASN A 323 0.13 6.94 -12.63
CA ASN A 323 -1.21 7.41 -12.94
C ASN A 323 -2.13 6.20 -13.11
N GLU A 324 -3.39 6.45 -13.48
CA GLU A 324 -4.42 5.44 -13.65
C GLU A 324 -4.00 4.34 -14.65
N TYR A 325 -3.15 4.66 -15.62
CA TYR A 325 -2.69 3.76 -16.69
C TYR A 325 -1.26 3.26 -16.45
N SER A 326 -0.35 4.18 -16.17
CA SER A 326 1.08 3.96 -16.06
C SER A 326 1.43 3.57 -14.63
N THR A 327 1.41 2.26 -14.41
CA THR A 327 1.63 1.61 -13.10
C THR A 327 2.92 0.80 -13.07
N CYS A 328 3.53 0.54 -14.23
CA CYS A 328 4.91 0.07 -14.30
C CYS A 328 5.86 1.20 -13.88
N PHE A 329 6.83 0.89 -13.02
CA PHE A 329 7.81 1.86 -12.54
C PHE A 329 9.22 1.27 -12.56
N LEU A 330 10.19 2.15 -12.78
CA LEU A 330 11.62 1.84 -12.66
C LEU A 330 11.99 1.67 -11.17
N ASP A 331 13.13 1.04 -10.88
CA ASP A 331 13.62 1.00 -9.49
C ASP A 331 13.80 2.43 -8.96
N PRO A 332 13.08 2.82 -7.90
CA PRO A 332 13.04 4.22 -7.48
C PRO A 332 14.32 4.64 -6.76
N GLN A 333 14.73 5.88 -6.98
CA GLN A 333 15.76 6.53 -6.19
C GLN A 333 15.41 6.48 -4.68
N ARG A 334 16.43 6.28 -3.85
CA ARG A 334 16.31 6.22 -2.39
C ARG A 334 17.18 7.32 -1.78
N PHE A 335 16.57 8.21 -1.01
CA PHE A 335 17.28 9.17 -0.18
C PHE A 335 17.18 8.79 1.29
N THR A 336 18.12 9.31 2.06
CA THR A 336 18.15 9.18 3.52
C THR A 336 18.15 10.52 4.19
N PHE A 337 17.63 10.59 5.40
CA PHE A 337 17.79 11.74 6.27
C PHE A 337 17.81 11.30 7.74
N LYS A 338 18.43 12.10 8.60
CA LYS A 338 18.41 11.86 10.05
C LYS A 338 17.46 12.87 10.70
N ALA A 339 16.42 12.37 11.39
CA ALA A 339 15.53 13.24 12.16
C ALA A 339 16.35 14.04 13.19
N GLY A 340 16.05 15.32 13.33
CA GLY A 340 16.73 16.22 14.27
C GLY A 340 16.57 15.78 15.73
N ALA A 341 17.19 16.52 16.63
CA ALA A 341 16.99 16.36 18.07
C ALA A 341 15.93 17.36 18.57
N LEU A 342 15.15 17.00 19.58
CA LEU A 342 14.33 17.97 20.30
C LEU A 342 15.27 18.99 20.96
N THR A 343 15.34 20.19 20.43
CA THR A 343 16.05 21.27 21.11
C THR A 343 15.19 21.75 22.26
N ALA A 344 15.62 21.51 23.50
CA ALA A 344 15.11 22.26 24.64
C ALA A 344 15.26 23.76 24.32
N VAL A 345 14.29 24.59 24.69
CA VAL A 345 14.53 26.04 24.64
C VAL A 345 15.74 26.32 25.52
N PRO A 346 16.81 26.95 25.01
CA PRO A 346 18.02 27.14 25.80
C PRO A 346 17.70 27.92 27.07
N ASP A 347 18.32 27.53 28.20
CA ASP A 347 18.37 28.42 29.36
C ASP A 347 19.11 29.70 28.97
N ILE A 348 18.75 30.82 29.59
CA ILE A 348 19.42 32.11 29.34
C ILE A 348 20.85 32.03 29.92
N PRO A 349 21.92 32.03 29.09
CA PRO A 349 23.29 31.79 29.57
C PRO A 349 23.75 32.77 30.65
N GLU A 350 23.24 34.01 30.56
CA GLU A 350 23.51 35.12 31.47
C GLU A 350 22.82 34.97 32.82
N VAL A 351 21.87 34.05 32.99
CA VAL A 351 21.17 33.82 34.26
C VAL A 351 21.94 32.79 35.09
N LYS A 352 22.28 33.16 36.33
CA LYS A 352 22.87 32.27 37.33
C LYS A 352 21.79 31.62 38.21
N SER A 353 20.79 32.37 38.64
CA SER A 353 19.66 31.84 39.40
C SER A 353 18.39 32.65 39.14
N PHE A 354 17.24 31.97 39.16
CA PHE A 354 15.91 32.57 39.02
C PHE A 354 14.96 31.89 39.99
N ALA A 355 14.44 32.63 40.95
CA ALA A 355 13.60 32.15 42.04
C ALA A 355 12.34 33.02 42.19
N VAL A 356 11.24 32.39 42.58
CA VAL A 356 9.95 33.04 42.84
C VAL A 356 9.46 32.56 44.21
N TYR A 357 9.32 33.47 45.17
CA TYR A 357 8.96 33.16 46.56
C TYR A 357 8.17 34.29 47.24
N PRO A 358 7.32 34.00 48.24
CA PRO A 358 6.96 32.66 48.71
C PRO A 358 6.15 31.88 47.66
N ASN A 359 6.22 30.56 47.73
CA ASN A 359 5.46 29.67 46.88
C ASN A 359 5.13 28.39 47.67
N PRO A 360 3.86 28.15 48.05
CA PRO A 360 2.66 28.90 47.67
C PRO A 360 2.59 30.33 48.22
N ALA A 361 1.84 31.20 47.53
CA ALA A 361 1.56 32.57 47.94
C ALA A 361 0.05 32.76 48.20
N PHE A 362 -0.30 33.58 49.17
CA PHE A 362 -1.69 33.99 49.47
C PHE A 362 -2.02 35.33 48.81
N ASN A 363 -3.31 35.67 48.67
CA ASN A 363 -3.75 36.88 47.93
C ASN A 363 -3.19 38.21 48.48
N ASP A 364 -2.81 38.27 49.77
CA ASP A 364 -2.21 39.44 50.40
C ASP A 364 -0.67 39.40 50.45
N ASP A 365 -0.05 38.33 49.94
CA ASP A 365 1.41 38.20 49.90
C ASP A 365 2.03 39.07 48.78
N LYS A 366 3.25 39.56 49.05
CA LYS A 366 4.14 40.08 48.01
C LYS A 366 5.01 38.95 47.48
N VAL A 367 4.83 38.56 46.23
CA VAL A 367 5.69 37.55 45.59
C VAL A 367 6.94 38.22 45.04
N HIS A 368 8.09 37.81 45.55
CA HIS A 368 9.40 38.27 45.10
C HIS A 368 9.92 37.38 43.98
N ILE A 369 10.33 38.02 42.89
CA ILE A 369 11.12 37.41 41.83
C ILE A 369 12.57 37.83 42.06
N GLN A 370 13.43 36.85 42.33
CA GLN A 370 14.86 37.06 42.49
C GLN A 370 15.59 36.48 41.29
N LEU A 371 16.35 37.33 40.60
CA LEU A 371 17.14 36.99 39.44
C LEU A 371 18.60 37.36 39.69
N GLU A 372 19.49 36.38 39.67
CA GLU A 372 20.94 36.61 39.68
C GLU A 372 21.48 36.44 38.28
N SER A 373 22.14 37.47 37.74
CA SER A 373 22.69 37.48 36.38
C SER A 373 24.22 37.52 36.42
N LYS A 374 24.88 36.71 35.59
CA LYS A 374 26.34 36.69 35.38
C LYS A 374 26.82 37.92 34.60
N THR A 375 26.01 38.40 33.66
CA THR A 375 26.27 39.55 32.78
C THR A 375 24.97 40.30 32.50
N SER A 376 25.05 41.53 32.00
CA SER A 376 23.84 42.30 31.69
C SER A 376 23.15 41.80 30.42
N PHE A 377 21.83 41.63 30.44
CA PHE A 377 21.04 41.24 29.27
C PHE A 377 19.65 41.89 29.26
N ASN A 378 19.03 41.98 28.08
CA ASN A 378 17.64 42.42 27.95
C ASN A 378 16.72 41.20 28.11
N GLY A 379 15.77 41.27 29.04
CA GLY A 379 14.85 40.17 29.30
C GLY A 379 13.41 40.65 29.53
N THR A 380 12.47 39.74 29.38
CA THR A 380 11.05 39.97 29.67
C THR A 380 10.52 38.89 30.60
N ILE A 381 9.92 39.28 31.71
CA ILE A 381 9.20 38.38 32.61
C ILE A 381 7.70 38.47 32.31
N ASN A 382 7.10 37.34 32.00
CA ASN A 382 5.65 37.19 31.78
C ASN A 382 5.08 36.17 32.77
N VAL A 383 3.80 36.34 33.14
CA VAL A 383 3.06 35.36 33.95
C VAL A 383 1.91 34.79 33.12
N TYR A 384 1.80 33.47 33.07
CA TYR A 384 0.77 32.75 32.31
C TYR A 384 -0.12 31.93 33.25
N ASP A 385 -1.41 31.82 32.93
CA ASP A 385 -2.29 30.82 33.55
C ASP A 385 -2.01 29.41 32.99
N ILE A 386 -2.60 28.37 33.60
CA ILE A 386 -2.48 26.98 33.12
C ILE A 386 -3.00 26.76 31.68
N ARG A 387 -3.73 27.72 31.11
CA ARG A 387 -4.25 27.67 29.73
C ARG A 387 -3.35 28.43 28.76
N GLY A 388 -2.18 28.90 29.21
CA GLY A 388 -1.21 29.64 28.40
C GLY A 388 -1.63 31.07 28.07
N ARG A 389 -2.70 31.60 28.69
CA ARG A 389 -3.09 33.00 28.49
C ARG A 389 -2.13 33.87 29.29
N GLN A 390 -1.48 34.80 28.59
CA GLN A 390 -0.66 35.81 29.24
C GLN A 390 -1.55 36.68 30.12
N LEU A 391 -1.19 36.79 31.39
CA LEU A 391 -1.85 37.67 32.34
C LEU A 391 -1.18 39.04 32.30
N ILE A 392 -1.83 40.05 32.86
CA ILE A 392 -1.52 41.48 32.76
C ILE A 392 -0.07 41.85 33.19
N TYR A 393 0.71 40.91 33.74
CA TYR A 393 2.10 41.07 34.10
C TYR A 393 3.06 40.84 32.94
N GLN A 394 3.63 41.94 32.45
CA GLN A 394 4.80 41.97 31.58
C GLN A 394 5.82 42.97 32.11
N PHE A 395 7.00 42.48 32.50
CA PHE A 395 8.13 43.33 32.87
C PHE A 395 9.22 43.17 31.83
N LYS A 396 9.41 44.19 31.00
CA LYS A 396 10.54 44.25 30.07
C LYS A 396 11.60 45.16 30.67
N ASP A 397 12.79 44.63 30.93
CA ASP A 397 13.86 45.37 31.59
C ASP A 397 15.24 44.95 31.06
N LYS A 398 16.23 45.81 31.33
CA LYS A 398 17.65 45.46 31.18
C LYS A 398 18.17 44.99 32.52
N PHE A 399 18.33 43.68 32.68
CA PHE A 399 18.90 43.09 33.89
C PHE A 399 20.41 43.29 33.90
N LEU A 400 20.93 43.94 34.94
CA LEU A 400 22.37 44.14 35.13
C LEU A 400 23.01 42.89 35.75
N SER A 401 24.34 42.82 35.67
CA SER A 401 25.10 41.79 36.39
C SER A 401 24.88 41.92 37.90
N GLY A 402 24.71 40.80 38.59
CA GLY A 402 24.41 40.73 40.01
C GLY A 402 22.94 40.42 40.29
N LEU A 403 22.50 40.76 41.50
CA LEU A 403 21.17 40.41 42.00
C LEU A 403 20.14 41.48 41.64
N THR A 404 19.03 41.07 41.02
CA THR A 404 17.84 41.87 40.80
C THR A 404 16.67 41.26 41.56
N ALA A 405 15.93 42.07 42.31
CA ALA A 405 14.67 41.68 42.92
C ALA A 405 13.53 42.50 42.31
N LYS A 406 12.43 41.85 41.94
CA LYS A 406 11.19 42.47 41.51
C LYS A 406 10.03 41.94 42.35
N GLU A 407 9.01 42.75 42.54
CA GLU A 407 7.80 42.36 43.27
C GLU A 407 6.65 42.16 42.29
N LEU A 408 5.90 41.07 42.48
CA LEU A 408 4.61 40.80 41.86
C LEU A 408 3.52 41.05 42.89
N TYR A 409 2.57 41.91 42.55
CA TYR A 409 1.37 42.14 43.35
C TYR A 409 0.31 41.09 42.99
N MET A 410 -0.31 40.49 44.00
CA MET A 410 -1.19 39.30 43.81
C MET A 410 -2.68 39.66 43.67
N ASP A 411 -3.02 40.95 43.76
CA ASP A 411 -4.36 41.52 43.76
C ASP A 411 -5.22 41.20 42.52
N VAL A 412 -4.58 40.86 41.40
CA VAL A 412 -5.23 40.48 40.13
C VAL A 412 -5.21 38.98 39.82
N LEU A 413 -4.55 38.15 40.65
CA LEU A 413 -4.44 36.71 40.42
C LEU A 413 -5.45 35.94 41.28
N LYS A 414 -6.29 35.11 40.65
CA LYS A 414 -7.19 34.20 41.38
C LYS A 414 -6.40 33.00 41.94
N PRO A 415 -6.91 32.29 42.95
CA PRO A 415 -6.34 31.01 43.37
C PRO A 415 -6.15 30.07 42.18
N GLY A 416 -4.95 29.50 42.04
CA GLY A 416 -4.57 28.71 40.87
C GLY A 416 -3.08 28.49 40.69
N VAL A 417 -2.72 27.78 39.63
CA VAL A 417 -1.32 27.52 39.23
C VAL A 417 -0.94 28.43 38.07
N TYR A 418 0.22 29.05 38.16
CA TYR A 418 0.75 29.99 37.18
C TYR A 418 2.18 29.63 36.79
N ALA A 419 2.58 30.03 35.59
CA ALA A 419 3.95 29.93 35.10
C ALA A 419 4.56 31.33 34.99
N VAL A 420 5.63 31.59 35.73
CA VAL A 420 6.45 32.80 35.64
C VAL A 420 7.61 32.50 34.69
N VAL A 421 7.63 33.15 33.53
CA VAL A 421 8.57 32.89 32.45
C VAL A 421 9.44 34.11 32.22
N LEU A 422 10.75 33.96 32.42
CA LEU A 422 11.76 34.91 32.00
C LEU A 422 12.23 34.53 30.59
N SER A 423 12.19 35.47 29.65
CA SER A 423 12.59 35.28 28.26
C SER A 423 13.67 36.30 27.86
N SER A 424 14.61 35.92 27.01
CA SER A 424 15.59 36.81 26.40
C SER A 424 15.72 36.51 24.90
N GLY A 425 16.56 37.26 24.18
CA GLY A 425 16.89 36.93 22.79
C GLY A 425 17.70 35.64 22.61
N GLN A 426 18.08 34.95 23.69
CA GLN A 426 18.92 33.74 23.67
C GLN A 426 18.25 32.51 24.29
N GLY A 427 17.13 32.66 25.00
CA GLY A 427 16.53 31.55 25.74
C GLY A 427 15.37 31.94 26.64
N GLN A 428 14.89 30.98 27.44
CA GLN A 428 13.86 31.22 28.46
C GLN A 428 14.07 30.35 29.71
N VAL A 429 13.61 30.84 30.86
CA VAL A 429 13.62 30.12 32.14
C VAL A 429 12.24 30.24 32.78
N THR A 430 11.65 29.12 33.19
CA THR A 430 10.30 29.07 33.76
C THR A 430 10.30 28.62 35.22
N ARG A 431 9.44 29.24 36.05
CA ARG A 431 9.15 28.83 37.44
C ARG A 431 7.65 28.74 37.66
N LYS A 432 7.24 27.72 38.42
CA LYS A 432 5.85 27.55 38.85
C LYS A 432 5.56 28.47 40.03
N LEU A 433 4.40 29.12 40.03
CA LEU A 433 3.83 29.86 41.16
C LEU A 433 2.46 29.27 41.49
N VAL A 434 2.21 28.98 42.77
CA VAL A 434 0.92 28.50 43.28
C VAL A 434 0.31 29.60 44.13
N VAL A 435 -0.92 29.99 43.80
CA VAL A 435 -1.71 30.97 44.56
C VAL A 435 -2.85 30.23 45.23
N LEU A 436 -3.00 30.39 46.55
CA LEU A 436 -4.01 29.71 47.36
C LEU A 436 -5.19 30.61 47.71
#